data_AF-A0A367QVS3-F1
#
_entry.id   AF-A0A367QVS3-F1
#
_cell.length_a   1.000
_cell.length_b   1.000
_cell.length_c   1.000
_cell.angle_alpha   90.00
_cell.angle_beta   90.00
_cell.angle_gamma   90.00
#
_symmetry.space_group_name_H-M   'P 1'
#
loop_
_entity.id
_entity.type
_entity.pdbx_description
1 polymer ?
#
loop_
_entity_poly.entity_id
_entity_poly.type
_entity_poly.pdbx_seq_one_letter_code
_entity_poly.pdbx_strand_id
1 'polypeptide(L)'
;MKQWLSAILLPIVLLQAPVFAQTKSLSAVNEQIPVKEVITPTPKPDPVPNLVPLKGTEQMRLQLVNCEGWLDCTLARLLLHPSAYIDRRELWFDNSTQVPVSILNTAVVVEGDFTGYQLNKQAISLSEDIKIPANQIISIPLILKRSVIPPDRYSGAIYLTLQNRSDRLSLPINLSARSGPLLPLIVLFFGVILGRLFKYMQERGEPQAKALEEVYRLQTDIAGAKLEDQNKQLLADMVNEVRTLVIREQLDAVPVQVQTIRDRLETLVKLQALEDRLNQQATTFPTDVDEYTLKISQARRYIAQKEDAKAKELLEKISSDLDRVGGRTGGDSGIEAYKRSLEEIFKVTDRMNQPIKENITPSLLAKFQQFLINLSGVSDRVRAEATFWVVRPLLSLILLVGLSAAGISSLYIENGTTFGARPFADYLGLILWGLSADVASRSLSNLPGAKQ
;
A
#
# COMPACT_ATOMS: atom_id res chain seq x y z
N MET A 1 9.75 8.02 33.86
CA MET A 1 10.93 8.66 33.25
C MET A 1 10.44 9.78 32.35
N LYS A 2 10.65 11.01 32.82
CA LYS A 2 10.08 12.27 32.35
C LYS A 2 11.26 13.18 31.96
N GLN A 3 11.04 14.04 30.98
CA GLN A 3 11.76 15.28 30.66
C GLN A 3 13.14 15.18 29.98
N TRP A 4 13.19 15.75 28.77
CA TRP A 4 14.25 16.53 28.10
C TRP A 4 14.04 16.32 26.58
N LEU A 5 13.84 17.31 25.70
CA LEU A 5 14.17 18.73 25.67
C LEU A 5 13.10 19.48 24.85
N SER A 6 12.79 20.69 25.30
CA SER A 6 12.09 21.71 24.52
C SER A 6 13.04 22.90 24.30
N ALA A 7 12.67 23.74 23.33
CA ALA A 7 13.12 25.12 23.09
C ALA A 7 14.34 25.32 22.17
N ILE A 8 14.06 25.70 20.92
CA ILE A 8 14.66 26.90 20.30
C ILE A 8 13.53 27.67 19.59
N LEU A 9 13.48 28.97 19.88
CA LEU A 9 12.50 29.98 19.49
C LEU A 9 12.79 30.62 18.11
N LEU A 10 11.71 31.03 17.44
CA LEU A 10 11.54 32.09 16.41
C LEU A 10 12.21 33.45 16.78
N PRO A 11 12.13 34.54 15.98
CA PRO A 11 11.96 34.72 14.51
C PRO A 11 12.92 35.79 13.91
N ILE A 12 13.03 35.91 12.57
CA ILE A 12 13.52 37.13 11.90
C ILE A 12 12.58 37.52 10.76
N VAL A 13 11.84 38.60 11.00
CA VAL A 13 11.20 39.46 9.99
C VAL A 13 12.01 40.76 10.01
N LEU A 14 12.42 41.27 8.83
CA LEU A 14 12.33 42.69 8.43
C LEU A 14 13.05 42.93 7.09
N LEU A 15 12.31 43.59 6.18
CA LEU A 15 12.72 44.62 5.22
C LEU A 15 13.94 44.36 4.32
N GLN A 16 13.74 44.40 2.99
CA GLN A 16 14.28 45.47 2.13
C GLN A 16 13.38 45.72 0.90
N ALA A 17 13.10 46.99 0.65
CA ALA A 17 12.29 47.54 -0.43
C ALA A 17 13.16 47.85 -1.68
N PRO A 18 12.56 48.21 -2.85
CA PRO A 18 13.29 48.33 -4.11
C PRO A 18 14.06 49.65 -4.23
N VAL A 19 15.27 49.58 -4.79
CA VAL A 19 16.06 50.76 -5.17
C VAL A 19 15.57 51.27 -6.53
N PHE A 20 14.81 52.36 -6.50
CA PHE A 20 14.66 53.27 -7.63
C PHE A 20 15.87 54.23 -7.63
N ALA A 21 16.66 54.22 -8.70
CA ALA A 21 17.66 55.26 -8.95
C ALA A 21 17.15 56.18 -10.07
N GLN A 22 16.56 57.31 -9.66
CA GLN A 22 16.45 58.53 -10.47
C GLN A 22 17.48 59.54 -9.94
N THR A 23 18.40 59.99 -10.78
CA THR A 23 19.18 61.21 -10.51
C THR A 23 19.25 62.08 -11.76
N LYS A 24 18.40 63.12 -11.71
CA LYS A 24 18.67 64.54 -11.97
C LYS A 24 19.65 64.94 -13.09
N SER A 25 19.02 65.58 -14.07
CA SER A 25 19.46 66.79 -14.79
C SER A 25 20.45 67.68 -14.04
N LEU A 26 21.51 68.07 -14.76
CA LEU A 26 22.31 69.25 -14.46
C LEU A 26 22.63 69.95 -15.78
N SER A 27 21.91 71.05 -16.01
CA SER A 27 22.24 72.04 -17.04
C SER A 27 23.49 72.80 -16.61
N ALA A 28 24.49 72.85 -17.50
CA ALA A 28 25.54 73.85 -17.46
C ALA A 28 25.60 74.51 -18.85
N VAL A 29 25.22 75.77 -18.87
CA VAL A 29 25.40 76.73 -19.96
C VAL A 29 26.90 77.04 -20.06
N ASN A 30 27.47 76.98 -21.26
CA ASN A 30 28.64 77.78 -21.59
C ASN A 30 28.62 78.18 -23.07
N GLU A 31 28.93 79.45 -23.32
CA GLU A 31 28.81 80.16 -24.58
C GLU A 31 29.95 79.86 -25.58
N GLN A 32 29.54 79.76 -26.86
CA GLN A 32 30.14 80.26 -28.10
C GLN A 32 31.61 80.01 -28.47
N ILE A 33 31.82 79.48 -29.69
CA ILE A 33 32.56 80.08 -30.83
C ILE A 33 32.14 79.31 -32.11
N PRO A 34 31.86 79.97 -33.26
CA PRO A 34 31.43 79.30 -34.48
C PRO A 34 32.63 78.74 -35.25
N VAL A 35 32.61 77.43 -35.53
CA VAL A 35 33.57 76.80 -36.45
C VAL A 35 32.80 76.22 -37.63
N LYS A 36 33.23 76.66 -38.82
CA LYS A 36 32.75 76.30 -40.16
C LYS A 36 32.45 74.81 -40.32
N GLU A 37 31.34 74.55 -41.00
CA GLU A 37 31.00 73.27 -41.62
C GLU A 37 32.18 72.67 -42.38
N VAL A 38 32.53 71.44 -42.00
CA VAL A 38 33.06 70.44 -42.92
C VAL A 38 32.13 69.24 -42.79
N ILE A 39 31.23 69.11 -43.76
CA ILE A 39 30.35 67.96 -43.90
C ILE A 39 31.22 66.79 -44.38
N THR A 40 31.84 66.09 -43.44
CA THR A 40 32.28 64.71 -43.69
C THR A 40 31.02 63.85 -43.83
N PRO A 41 30.88 63.05 -44.91
CA PRO A 41 29.79 62.10 -45.00
C PRO A 41 29.90 61.13 -43.83
N THR A 42 28.97 61.23 -42.88
CA THR A 42 28.75 60.20 -41.87
C THR A 42 28.59 58.87 -42.59
N PRO A 43 29.38 57.83 -42.28
CA PRO A 43 29.10 56.49 -42.76
C PRO A 43 27.68 56.16 -42.31
N LYS A 44 26.83 55.80 -43.27
CA LYS A 44 25.47 55.34 -43.03
C LYS A 44 25.57 54.25 -41.95
N PRO A 45 24.89 54.36 -40.79
CA PRO A 45 24.99 53.34 -39.76
C PRO A 45 24.59 52.01 -40.40
N ASP A 46 25.46 51.01 -40.27
CA ASP A 46 25.18 49.68 -40.77
C ASP A 46 23.81 49.25 -40.23
N PRO A 47 22.91 48.74 -41.09
CA PRO A 47 21.57 48.38 -40.68
C PRO A 47 21.64 47.36 -39.55
N VAL A 48 21.10 47.72 -38.38
CA VAL A 48 21.12 46.87 -37.19
C VAL A 48 20.24 45.64 -37.46
N PRO A 49 20.79 44.42 -37.38
CA PRO A 49 20.01 43.22 -37.61
C PRO A 49 18.95 43.04 -36.52
N ASN A 50 17.69 42.82 -36.94
CA ASN A 50 16.56 42.61 -36.05
C ASN A 50 15.87 41.28 -36.38
N LEU A 51 15.97 40.32 -35.45
CA LEU A 51 15.31 39.03 -35.55
C LEU A 51 14.21 38.96 -34.50
N VAL A 52 12.97 38.78 -34.94
CA VAL A 52 11.79 38.78 -34.06
C VAL A 52 11.24 37.36 -33.94
N PRO A 53 11.12 36.79 -32.73
CA PRO A 53 10.49 35.48 -32.55
C PRO A 53 8.99 35.58 -32.87
N LEU A 54 8.46 34.62 -33.62
CA LEU A 54 7.02 34.55 -33.89
C LEU A 54 6.24 33.90 -32.73
N LYS A 55 4.91 34.04 -32.77
CA LYS A 55 4.00 33.45 -31.78
C LYS A 55 4.26 31.94 -31.63
N GLY A 56 4.48 31.51 -30.38
CA GLY A 56 4.84 30.13 -30.05
C GLY A 56 6.34 29.87 -29.89
N THR A 57 7.20 30.82 -30.30
CA THR A 57 8.65 30.86 -30.01
C THR A 57 8.96 31.81 -28.83
N GLU A 58 8.10 32.81 -28.58
CA GLU A 58 8.28 33.81 -27.51
C GLU A 58 8.36 33.21 -26.10
N GLN A 59 7.54 32.20 -25.82
CA GLN A 59 7.55 31.46 -24.56
C GLN A 59 7.27 29.99 -24.85
N MET A 60 8.26 29.13 -24.58
CA MET A 60 8.12 27.70 -24.82
C MET A 60 7.72 26.99 -23.54
N ARG A 61 6.66 26.19 -23.63
CA ARG A 61 6.24 25.25 -22.57
C ARG A 61 6.20 23.86 -23.16
N LEU A 62 7.07 23.00 -22.66
CA LEU A 62 7.20 21.62 -23.10
C LEU A 62 6.90 20.70 -21.93
N GLN A 63 6.10 19.67 -22.17
CA GLN A 63 5.90 18.57 -21.22
C GLN A 63 6.37 17.33 -21.95
N LEU A 64 7.40 16.67 -21.44
CA LEU A 64 8.08 15.55 -22.08
C LEU A 64 8.02 14.33 -21.18
N VAL A 65 8.08 13.14 -21.78
CA VAL A 65 8.26 11.88 -21.07
C VAL A 65 9.58 11.24 -21.48
N ASN A 66 10.34 10.83 -20.47
CA ASN A 66 11.50 9.95 -20.63
C ASN A 66 11.02 8.51 -20.39
N CYS A 67 10.76 7.79 -21.49
CA CYS A 67 10.35 6.39 -21.46
C CYS A 67 11.48 5.49 -21.98
N GLU A 68 11.61 4.30 -21.39
CA GLU A 68 12.65 3.33 -21.75
C GLU A 68 12.08 1.99 -22.19
N GLY A 69 12.50 1.52 -23.36
CA GLY A 69 12.02 0.26 -23.93
C GLY A 69 10.62 0.33 -24.53
N TRP A 70 10.20 -0.77 -25.14
CA TRP A 70 8.98 -0.79 -25.97
C TRP A 70 7.69 -0.73 -25.14
N LEU A 71 7.64 -1.42 -24.00
CA LEU A 71 6.45 -1.45 -23.12
C LEU A 71 6.17 -0.08 -22.52
N ASP A 72 7.17 0.52 -21.90
CA ASP A 72 7.04 1.81 -21.21
C ASP A 72 6.66 2.92 -22.19
N CYS A 73 7.31 2.99 -23.36
CA CYS A 73 6.94 3.97 -24.38
C CYS A 73 5.56 3.71 -25.02
N THR A 74 5.13 2.46 -25.16
CA THR A 74 3.78 2.15 -25.66
C THR A 74 2.71 2.54 -24.66
N LEU A 75 2.91 2.21 -23.37
CA LEU A 75 2.04 2.65 -22.28
C LEU A 75 2.00 4.17 -22.18
N ALA A 76 3.15 4.83 -22.33
CA ALA A 76 3.21 6.27 -22.36
C ALA A 76 2.33 6.81 -23.49
N ARG A 77 2.47 6.30 -24.72
CA ARG A 77 1.66 6.76 -25.88
C ARG A 77 0.17 6.55 -25.70
N LEU A 78 -0.22 5.52 -24.94
CA LEU A 78 -1.62 5.27 -24.60
C LEU A 78 -2.15 6.28 -23.57
N LEU A 79 -1.33 6.67 -22.59
CA LEU A 79 -1.74 7.48 -21.44
C LEU A 79 -1.55 8.99 -21.63
N LEU A 80 -0.54 9.41 -22.40
CA LEU A 80 -0.13 10.81 -22.51
C LEU A 80 -0.39 11.38 -23.91
N HIS A 81 -0.61 12.68 -23.97
CA HIS A 81 -0.81 13.41 -25.22
C HIS A 81 0.44 13.34 -26.14
N PRO A 82 0.29 13.31 -27.49
CA PRO A 82 1.41 13.24 -28.43
C PRO A 82 2.52 14.28 -28.25
N SER A 83 2.20 15.44 -27.66
CA SER A 83 3.17 16.48 -27.33
C SER A 83 4.25 16.03 -26.33
N ALA A 84 4.01 14.96 -25.57
CA ALA A 84 4.99 14.37 -24.65
C ALA A 84 6.17 13.67 -25.36
N TYR A 85 6.02 13.38 -26.66
CA TYR A 85 6.98 12.60 -27.45
C TYR A 85 7.79 13.42 -28.44
N ILE A 86 7.69 14.75 -28.41
CA ILE A 86 8.39 15.56 -29.39
C ILE A 86 9.90 15.49 -29.13
N ASP A 87 10.65 15.08 -30.17
CA ASP A 87 12.12 15.08 -30.17
C ASP A 87 12.69 16.29 -30.94
N ARG A 88 11.79 17.09 -31.54
CA ARG A 88 12.13 18.32 -32.26
C ARG A 88 11.03 19.36 -32.09
N ARG A 89 11.42 20.63 -31.94
CA ARG A 89 10.53 21.79 -31.96
C ARG A 89 11.07 22.84 -32.93
N GLU A 90 10.26 23.25 -33.89
CA GLU A 90 10.65 24.34 -34.80
C GLU A 90 10.46 25.70 -34.11
N LEU A 91 11.53 26.50 -34.08
CA LEU A 91 11.54 27.86 -33.59
C LEU A 91 11.43 28.81 -34.77
N TRP A 92 10.33 29.55 -34.85
CA TRP A 92 10.03 30.44 -35.97
C TRP A 92 10.46 31.86 -35.68
N PHE A 93 11.17 32.46 -36.63
CA PHE A 93 11.68 33.83 -36.56
C PHE A 93 11.35 34.59 -37.83
N ASP A 94 11.06 35.88 -37.68
CA ASP A 94 10.90 36.83 -38.77
C ASP A 94 12.11 37.76 -38.83
N ASN A 95 12.82 37.73 -39.96
CA ASN A 95 13.79 38.77 -40.29
C ASN A 95 13.11 39.81 -41.20
N SER A 96 12.51 40.82 -40.59
CA SER A 96 11.86 41.93 -41.29
C SER A 96 12.84 43.00 -41.79
N THR A 97 14.16 42.76 -41.68
CA THR A 97 15.19 43.70 -42.15
C THR A 97 15.62 43.41 -43.57
N GLN A 98 16.12 44.45 -44.25
CA GLN A 98 16.63 44.36 -45.62
C GLN A 98 18.03 43.72 -45.72
N VAL A 99 18.62 43.30 -44.60
CA VAL A 99 19.92 42.64 -44.55
C VAL A 99 19.81 41.24 -43.96
N PRO A 100 20.64 40.29 -44.41
CA PRO A 100 20.70 38.97 -43.80
C PRO A 100 21.23 39.05 -42.37
N VAL A 101 20.71 38.21 -41.49
CA VAL A 101 21.15 38.09 -40.10
C VAL A 101 21.93 36.79 -39.93
N SER A 102 23.16 36.84 -39.42
CA SER A 102 23.92 35.64 -39.05
C SER A 102 23.85 35.42 -37.53
N ILE A 103 23.57 34.19 -37.12
CA ILE A 103 23.69 33.75 -35.72
C ILE A 103 25.10 33.19 -35.53
N LEU A 104 25.91 33.83 -34.69
CA LEU A 104 27.30 33.44 -34.42
C LEU A 104 27.41 32.33 -33.37
N ASN A 105 26.51 32.33 -32.38
CA ASN A 105 26.56 31.38 -31.28
C ASN A 105 25.15 31.15 -30.74
N THR A 106 24.87 29.89 -30.43
CA THR A 106 23.66 29.46 -29.73
C THR A 106 24.05 28.84 -28.40
N ALA A 107 23.44 29.30 -27.32
CA ALA A 107 23.63 28.73 -26.00
C ALA A 107 22.27 28.40 -25.40
N VAL A 108 22.10 27.16 -24.96
CA VAL A 108 20.90 26.72 -24.25
C VAL A 108 21.30 26.53 -22.79
N VAL A 109 20.72 27.34 -21.89
CA VAL A 109 21.00 27.26 -20.46
C VAL A 109 19.68 27.00 -19.75
N VAL A 110 19.53 25.79 -19.23
CA VAL A 110 18.31 25.35 -18.55
C VAL A 110 18.70 24.49 -17.37
N GLU A 111 18.10 24.76 -16.22
CA GLU A 111 18.41 24.13 -14.94
C GLU A 111 17.14 23.56 -14.30
N GLY A 112 17.28 22.41 -13.65
CA GLY A 112 16.20 21.72 -12.94
C GLY A 112 15.90 22.37 -11.58
N ASP A 113 14.65 22.72 -11.33
CA ASP A 113 14.18 23.39 -10.12
C ASP A 113 14.30 22.47 -8.87
N PHE A 114 14.19 21.15 -9.02
CA PHE A 114 14.27 20.22 -7.89
C PHE A 114 15.67 19.63 -7.69
N THR A 115 16.37 19.29 -8.76
CA THR A 115 17.67 18.59 -8.69
C THR A 115 18.87 19.51 -8.88
N GLY A 116 18.67 20.73 -9.40
CA GLY A 116 19.76 21.61 -9.85
C GLY A 116 20.49 21.08 -11.11
N TYR A 117 19.97 20.04 -11.76
CA TYR A 117 20.61 19.45 -12.93
C TYR A 117 20.54 20.38 -14.13
N GLN A 118 21.69 20.68 -14.74
CA GLN A 118 21.77 21.51 -15.93
C GLN A 118 21.75 20.65 -17.20
N LEU A 119 20.85 20.98 -18.12
CA LEU A 119 20.76 20.25 -19.40
C LEU A 119 21.96 20.59 -20.29
N ASN A 120 22.66 19.55 -20.74
CA ASN A 120 23.82 19.68 -21.62
C ASN A 120 23.43 19.67 -23.11
N LYS A 121 24.42 19.91 -23.99
CA LYS A 121 24.23 19.89 -25.46
C LYS A 121 23.73 18.53 -26.01
N GLN A 122 23.89 17.43 -25.28
CA GLN A 122 23.37 16.12 -25.72
C GLN A 122 21.87 16.00 -25.49
N ALA A 123 21.36 16.65 -24.44
CA ALA A 123 19.95 16.65 -24.08
C ALA A 123 19.15 17.67 -24.90
N ILE A 124 19.71 18.85 -25.09
CA ILE A 124 19.07 19.95 -25.83
C ILE A 124 20.11 20.69 -26.67
N SER A 125 19.85 20.82 -27.96
CA SER A 125 20.77 21.51 -28.87
C SER A 125 20.03 22.29 -29.95
N LEU A 126 20.69 23.33 -30.43
CA LEU A 126 20.28 24.17 -31.53
C LEU A 126 21.43 24.23 -32.55
N SER A 127 21.12 24.31 -33.85
CA SER A 127 22.17 24.44 -34.86
C SER A 127 22.99 25.71 -34.65
N GLU A 128 24.31 25.59 -34.83
CA GLU A 128 25.26 26.71 -34.80
C GLU A 128 25.42 27.29 -36.22
N ASP A 129 25.89 28.54 -36.34
CA ASP A 129 26.21 29.22 -37.60
C ASP A 129 25.09 29.28 -38.66
N ILE A 130 23.93 29.78 -38.25
CA ILE A 130 22.75 29.90 -39.14
C ILE A 130 22.74 31.27 -39.82
N LYS A 131 22.60 31.28 -41.14
CA LYS A 131 22.38 32.50 -41.93
C LYS A 131 20.91 32.64 -42.29
N ILE A 132 20.33 33.78 -41.93
CA ILE A 132 18.92 34.09 -42.12
C ILE A 132 18.80 35.14 -43.24
N PRO A 133 18.17 34.81 -44.39
CA PRO A 133 17.98 35.77 -45.47
C PRO A 133 17.16 36.99 -45.04
N ALA A 134 17.34 38.11 -45.75
CA ALA A 134 16.54 39.32 -45.55
C ALA A 134 15.07 39.11 -45.92
N ASN A 135 14.15 39.77 -45.21
CA ASN A 135 12.70 39.75 -45.44
C ASN A 135 12.09 38.34 -45.53
N GLN A 136 12.55 37.41 -44.68
CA GLN A 136 12.07 36.03 -44.68
C GLN A 136 11.79 35.51 -43.27
N ILE A 137 10.76 34.67 -43.20
CA ILE A 137 10.46 33.86 -42.02
C ILE A 137 11.22 32.54 -42.16
N ILE A 138 11.95 32.16 -41.12
CA ILE A 138 12.68 30.89 -41.08
C ILE A 138 12.33 30.08 -39.83
N SER A 139 12.57 28.78 -39.90
CA SER A 139 12.53 27.88 -38.75
C SER A 139 13.94 27.42 -38.38
N ILE A 140 14.20 27.37 -37.08
CA ILE A 140 15.41 26.79 -36.50
C ILE A 140 14.98 25.59 -35.64
N PRO A 141 15.45 24.36 -35.95
CA PRO A 141 15.04 23.19 -35.19
C PRO A 141 15.76 23.10 -33.85
N LEU A 142 14.99 23.10 -32.76
CA LEU A 142 15.44 22.71 -31.42
C LEU A 142 15.37 21.19 -31.30
N ILE A 143 16.53 20.55 -31.15
CA ILE A 143 16.64 19.10 -31.00
C ILE A 143 16.55 18.76 -29.51
N LEU A 144 15.64 17.85 -29.17
CA LEU A 144 15.34 17.41 -27.81
C LEU A 144 15.59 15.90 -27.74
N LYS A 145 16.61 15.47 -26.99
CA LYS A 145 16.87 14.05 -26.76
C LYS A 145 16.25 13.62 -25.44
N ARG A 146 14.95 13.29 -25.46
CA ARG A 146 14.16 12.98 -24.26
C ARG A 146 14.74 11.87 -23.39
N SER A 147 15.37 10.86 -23.98
CA SER A 147 15.93 9.71 -23.25
C SER A 147 17.08 10.07 -22.30
N VAL A 148 17.73 11.22 -22.50
CA VAL A 148 18.82 11.68 -21.63
C VAL A 148 18.41 12.87 -20.75
N ILE A 149 17.14 13.27 -20.79
CA ILE A 149 16.59 14.31 -19.93
C ILE A 149 16.03 13.64 -18.67
N PRO A 150 16.65 13.81 -17.49
CA PRO A 150 16.13 13.23 -16.26
C PRO A 150 14.82 13.92 -15.84
N PRO A 151 13.97 13.26 -15.05
CA PRO A 151 12.73 13.87 -14.58
C PRO A 151 12.99 15.10 -13.69
N ASP A 152 12.47 16.26 -14.08
CA ASP A 152 12.50 17.50 -13.30
C ASP A 152 11.59 18.56 -13.96
N ARG A 153 11.41 19.70 -13.29
CA ARG A 153 10.96 20.94 -13.91
C ARG A 153 12.19 21.78 -14.24
N TYR A 154 12.40 22.02 -15.51
CA TYR A 154 13.51 22.80 -16.03
C TYR A 154 13.04 24.21 -16.43
N SER A 155 13.78 25.21 -15.97
CA SER A 155 13.55 26.62 -16.31
C SER A 155 14.85 27.25 -16.82
N GLY A 156 14.73 28.15 -17.80
CA GLY A 156 15.90 28.78 -18.40
C GLY A 156 15.60 29.54 -19.69
N ALA A 157 16.62 29.72 -20.51
CA ALA A 157 16.51 30.42 -21.78
C ALA A 157 17.47 29.89 -22.85
N ILE A 158 17.05 30.07 -24.10
CA ILE A 158 17.90 29.94 -25.28
C ILE A 158 18.43 31.33 -25.61
N TYR A 159 19.75 31.46 -25.72
CA TYR A 159 20.44 32.67 -26.10
C TYR A 159 20.97 32.56 -27.53
N LEU A 160 20.60 33.53 -28.36
CA LEU A 160 21.12 33.67 -29.72
C LEU A 160 21.98 34.93 -29.79
N THR A 161 23.24 34.76 -30.17
CA THR A 161 24.17 35.87 -30.38
C THR A 161 24.17 36.23 -31.86
N LEU A 162 23.64 37.41 -32.20
CA LEU A 162 23.54 37.89 -33.57
C LEU A 162 24.84 38.61 -33.98
N GLN A 163 25.26 38.45 -35.22
CA GLN A 163 26.37 39.21 -35.79
C GLN A 163 26.01 40.70 -35.82
N ASN A 164 26.97 41.58 -35.52
CA ASN A 164 26.80 43.05 -35.51
C ASN A 164 25.74 43.57 -34.52
N ARG A 165 25.43 42.82 -33.46
CA ARG A 165 24.60 43.26 -32.33
C ARG A 165 25.30 42.93 -31.00
N SER A 166 25.31 43.88 -30.07
CA SER A 166 25.84 43.67 -28.71
C SER A 166 24.93 42.81 -27.84
N ASP A 167 23.62 42.94 -28.05
CA ASP A 167 22.61 42.29 -27.22
C ASP A 167 22.29 40.88 -27.73
N ARG A 168 22.08 39.95 -26.79
CA ARG A 168 21.66 38.58 -27.08
C ARG A 168 20.14 38.50 -27.15
N LEU A 169 19.60 37.81 -28.14
CA LEU A 169 18.18 37.47 -28.16
C LEU A 169 17.95 36.31 -27.19
N SER A 170 17.09 36.53 -26.18
CA SER A 170 16.78 35.55 -25.14
C SER A 170 15.38 35.01 -25.31
N LEU A 171 15.23 33.69 -25.39
CA LEU A 171 13.96 32.99 -25.54
C LEU A 171 13.70 32.11 -24.32
N PRO A 172 12.77 32.47 -23.43
CA PRO A 172 12.50 31.69 -22.23
C PRO A 172 11.91 30.31 -22.56
N ILE A 173 12.45 29.28 -21.89
CA ILE A 173 12.00 27.89 -22.02
C ILE A 173 11.63 27.33 -20.64
N ASN A 174 10.45 26.74 -20.58
CA ASN A 174 9.99 25.94 -19.45
C ASN A 174 9.72 24.52 -19.94
N LEU A 175 10.41 23.55 -19.38
CA LEU A 175 10.35 22.16 -19.80
C LEU A 175 10.09 21.29 -18.56
N SER A 176 9.05 20.48 -18.59
CA SER A 176 8.80 19.48 -17.55
C SER A 176 9.07 18.11 -18.13
N ALA A 177 9.95 17.35 -17.50
CA ALA A 177 10.22 15.96 -17.87
C ALA A 177 9.76 15.04 -16.76
N ARG A 178 9.07 13.96 -17.13
CA ARG A 178 8.65 12.89 -16.20
C ARG A 178 9.24 11.55 -16.62
N SER A 179 9.41 10.64 -15.66
CA SER A 179 9.74 9.24 -15.94
C SER A 179 8.59 8.55 -16.66
N GLY A 180 8.84 7.45 -17.35
CA GLY A 180 7.81 6.65 -17.99
C GLY A 180 6.81 6.01 -17.02
N PRO A 181 5.61 5.60 -17.52
CA PRO A 181 4.50 5.14 -16.69
C PRO A 181 4.62 3.70 -16.18
N LEU A 182 5.50 2.87 -16.73
CA LEU A 182 5.56 1.44 -16.39
C LEU A 182 5.85 1.21 -14.90
N LEU A 183 6.89 1.84 -14.37
CA LEU A 183 7.27 1.70 -12.97
C LEU A 183 6.19 2.29 -12.01
N PRO A 184 5.66 3.51 -12.26
CA PRO A 184 4.47 4.01 -11.56
C PRO A 184 3.31 3.01 -11.52
N LEU A 185 2.99 2.38 -12.65
CA LEU A 185 1.89 1.40 -12.76
C LEU A 185 2.16 0.16 -11.89
N ILE A 186 3.38 -0.36 -11.91
CA ILE A 186 3.79 -1.51 -11.08
C ILE A 186 3.69 -1.17 -9.59
N VAL A 187 4.23 -0.03 -9.17
CA VAL A 187 4.23 0.40 -7.77
C VAL A 187 2.81 0.62 -7.26
N LEU A 188 1.96 1.25 -8.08
CA LEU A 188 0.57 1.46 -7.76
C LEU A 188 -0.20 0.13 -7.64
N PHE A 189 0.03 -0.81 -8.57
CA PHE A 189 -0.56 -2.14 -8.52
C PHE A 189 -0.15 -2.87 -7.23
N PHE A 190 1.13 -2.78 -6.86
CA PHE A 190 1.64 -3.32 -5.60
C PHE A 190 0.95 -2.67 -4.38
N GLY A 191 0.75 -1.35 -4.37
CA GLY A 191 0.03 -0.66 -3.30
C GLY A 191 -1.41 -1.17 -3.11
N VAL A 192 -2.13 -1.41 -4.21
CA VAL A 192 -3.48 -1.99 -4.18
C VAL A 192 -3.47 -3.43 -3.65
N ILE A 193 -2.51 -4.26 -4.08
CA ILE A 193 -2.36 -5.64 -3.56
C ILE A 193 -2.06 -5.61 -2.06
N LEU A 194 -1.17 -4.72 -1.62
CA LEU A 194 -0.80 -4.60 -0.22
C LEU A 194 -2.03 -4.25 0.64
N GLY A 195 -2.88 -3.34 0.18
CA GLY A 195 -4.15 -3.00 0.86
C GLY A 195 -5.09 -4.20 1.01
N ARG A 196 -5.14 -5.06 -0.03
CA ARG A 196 -5.91 -6.32 0.01
C ARG A 196 -5.31 -7.35 0.96
N LEU A 197 -3.98 -7.46 0.98
CA LEU A 197 -3.30 -8.39 1.88
C LEU A 197 -3.48 -7.99 3.35
N PHE A 198 -3.37 -6.69 3.66
CA PHE A 198 -3.66 -6.18 5.01
C PHE A 198 -5.08 -6.52 5.46
N LYS A 199 -6.06 -6.44 4.56
CA LYS A 199 -7.44 -6.87 4.84
C LYS A 199 -7.54 -8.36 5.13
N TYR A 200 -6.96 -9.18 4.27
CA TYR A 200 -6.98 -10.62 4.44
C TYR A 200 -6.37 -11.00 5.80
N MET A 201 -5.29 -10.34 6.18
CA MET A 201 -4.66 -10.52 7.49
C MET A 201 -5.57 -10.10 8.65
N GLN A 202 -6.27 -8.97 8.55
CA GLN A 202 -7.19 -8.49 9.60
C GLN A 202 -8.46 -9.33 9.72
N GLU A 203 -9.11 -9.66 8.60
CA GLU A 203 -10.42 -10.34 8.61
C GLU A 203 -10.29 -11.85 8.80
N ARG A 204 -9.20 -12.47 8.33
CA ARG A 204 -9.02 -13.93 8.35
C ARG A 204 -7.79 -14.36 9.12
N GLY A 205 -6.68 -13.66 8.93
CA GLY A 205 -5.40 -14.02 9.57
C GLY A 205 -5.45 -13.96 11.09
N GLU A 206 -5.95 -12.86 11.67
CA GLU A 206 -6.03 -12.69 13.12
C GLU A 206 -6.91 -13.75 13.83
N PRO A 207 -8.18 -13.99 13.42
CA PRO A 207 -9.01 -14.98 14.09
C PRO A 207 -8.50 -16.41 13.85
N GLN A 208 -7.89 -16.72 12.70
CA GLN A 208 -7.23 -18.01 12.47
C GLN A 208 -6.01 -18.20 13.37
N ALA A 209 -5.18 -17.17 13.53
CA ALA A 209 -4.00 -17.23 14.39
C ALA A 209 -4.39 -17.46 15.85
N LYS A 210 -5.41 -16.74 16.36
CA LYS A 210 -5.95 -16.95 17.72
C LYS A 210 -6.52 -18.36 17.90
N ALA A 211 -7.28 -18.85 16.92
CA ALA A 211 -7.84 -20.21 16.95
C ALA A 211 -6.72 -21.27 16.96
N LEU A 212 -5.66 -21.07 16.17
CA LEU A 212 -4.52 -21.98 16.12
C LEU A 212 -3.69 -21.95 17.41
N GLU A 213 -3.54 -20.77 18.03
CA GLU A 213 -2.91 -20.63 19.34
C GLU A 213 -3.63 -21.49 20.39
N GLU A 214 -4.96 -21.45 20.44
CA GLU A 214 -5.74 -22.27 21.39
C GLU A 214 -5.57 -23.78 21.13
N VAL A 215 -5.47 -24.19 19.86
CA VAL A 215 -5.18 -25.58 19.48
C VAL A 215 -3.78 -26.00 19.96
N TYR A 216 -2.77 -25.15 19.83
CA TYR A 216 -1.41 -25.44 20.32
C TYR A 216 -1.32 -25.47 21.85
N ARG A 217 -2.06 -24.60 22.54
CA ARG A 217 -2.19 -24.64 24.01
C ARG A 217 -2.78 -25.98 24.44
N LEU A 218 -3.90 -26.39 23.85
CA LEU A 218 -4.53 -27.68 24.13
C LEU A 218 -3.59 -28.88 23.85
N GLN A 219 -2.81 -28.83 22.76
CA GLN A 219 -1.82 -29.86 22.47
C GLN A 219 -0.72 -29.94 23.56
N THR A 220 -0.32 -28.79 24.10
CA THR A 220 0.65 -28.69 25.20
C THR A 220 0.07 -29.27 26.50
N ASP A 221 -1.19 -28.95 26.81
CA ASP A 221 -1.90 -29.50 27.98
C ASP A 221 -1.97 -31.04 27.92
N ILE A 222 -2.28 -31.61 26.76
CA ILE A 222 -2.33 -33.06 26.54
C ILE A 222 -0.95 -33.70 26.70
N ALA A 223 0.10 -33.06 26.17
CA ALA A 223 1.46 -33.56 26.26
C ALA A 223 1.97 -33.60 27.72
N GLY A 224 1.66 -32.55 28.50
CA GLY A 224 2.03 -32.42 29.90
C GLY A 224 1.22 -33.28 30.87
N ALA A 225 0.04 -33.77 30.46
CA ALA A 225 -0.80 -34.61 31.29
C ALA A 225 -0.19 -36.00 31.55
N LYS A 226 -0.38 -36.51 32.78
CA LYS A 226 -0.03 -37.88 33.16
C LYS A 226 -1.09 -38.86 32.66
N LEU A 227 -0.99 -39.26 31.40
CA LEU A 227 -1.90 -40.18 30.72
C LEU A 227 -1.13 -41.28 30.00
N GLU A 228 -1.76 -42.44 29.84
CA GLU A 228 -1.28 -43.51 28.94
C GLU A 228 -1.19 -43.03 27.49
N ASP A 229 -0.22 -43.57 26.75
CA ASP A 229 0.05 -43.16 25.37
C ASP A 229 -1.16 -43.35 24.44
N GLN A 230 -1.96 -44.40 24.66
CA GLN A 230 -3.19 -44.63 23.88
C GLN A 230 -4.22 -43.50 24.05
N ASN A 231 -4.37 -43.00 25.28
CA ASN A 231 -5.29 -41.90 25.58
C ASN A 231 -4.76 -40.56 25.05
N LYS A 232 -3.43 -40.36 25.10
CA LYS A 232 -2.78 -39.21 24.46
C LYS A 232 -2.98 -39.22 22.95
N GLN A 233 -2.87 -40.38 22.31
CA GLN A 233 -3.09 -40.54 20.87
C GLN A 233 -4.54 -40.26 20.47
N LEU A 234 -5.52 -40.77 21.23
CA LEU A 234 -6.94 -40.46 21.01
C LEU A 234 -7.22 -38.95 21.00
N LEU A 235 -6.68 -38.22 21.99
CA LEU A 235 -6.85 -36.78 22.07
C LEU A 235 -6.07 -36.04 20.97
N ALA A 236 -4.90 -36.53 20.57
CA ALA A 236 -4.12 -35.96 19.47
C ALA A 236 -4.87 -36.04 18.13
N ASP A 237 -5.55 -37.15 17.85
CA ASP A 237 -6.37 -37.30 16.65
C ASP A 237 -7.52 -36.29 16.62
N MET A 238 -8.18 -36.06 17.75
CA MET A 238 -9.20 -35.03 17.89
C MET A 238 -8.64 -33.61 17.71
N VAL A 239 -7.46 -33.32 18.26
CA VAL A 239 -6.79 -32.02 18.07
C VAL A 239 -6.48 -31.80 16.58
N ASN A 240 -6.10 -32.85 15.84
CA ASN A 240 -5.91 -32.77 14.39
C ASN A 240 -7.21 -32.49 13.63
N GLU A 241 -8.35 -33.03 14.06
CA GLU A 241 -9.67 -32.67 13.52
C GLU A 241 -9.93 -31.16 13.70
N VAL A 242 -9.68 -30.62 14.90
CA VAL A 242 -9.87 -29.18 15.19
C VAL A 242 -8.91 -28.31 14.38
N ARG A 243 -7.65 -28.70 14.24
CA ARG A 243 -6.68 -28.00 13.36
C ARG A 243 -7.20 -27.93 11.93
N THR A 244 -7.83 -29.00 11.44
CA THR A 244 -8.44 -29.03 10.11
C THR A 244 -9.61 -28.05 10.00
N LEU A 245 -10.41 -27.87 11.06
CA LEU A 245 -11.48 -26.85 11.10
C LEU A 245 -10.91 -25.43 11.01
N VAL A 246 -9.79 -25.15 11.69
CA VAL A 246 -9.09 -23.85 11.61
C VAL A 246 -8.63 -23.57 10.18
N ILE A 247 -7.99 -24.56 9.53
CA ILE A 247 -7.52 -24.44 8.14
C ILE A 247 -8.69 -24.25 7.15
N ARG A 248 -9.84 -24.87 7.42
CA ARG A 248 -11.06 -24.74 6.61
C ARG A 248 -11.88 -23.46 6.89
N GLU A 249 -11.34 -22.54 7.69
CA GLU A 249 -11.99 -21.30 8.10
C GLU A 249 -13.32 -21.50 8.86
N GLN A 250 -13.54 -22.68 9.47
CA GLN A 250 -14.73 -22.98 10.27
C GLN A 250 -14.53 -22.56 11.73
N LEU A 251 -14.22 -21.27 11.94
CA LEU A 251 -13.74 -20.74 13.21
C LEU A 251 -14.79 -20.76 14.32
N ASP A 252 -16.08 -20.67 13.98
CA ASP A 252 -17.18 -20.69 14.95
C ASP A 252 -17.28 -22.03 15.71
N ALA A 253 -16.85 -23.13 15.08
CA ALA A 253 -16.88 -24.46 15.68
C ALA A 253 -15.67 -24.75 16.57
N VAL A 254 -14.58 -23.98 16.42
CA VAL A 254 -13.30 -24.26 17.08
C VAL A 254 -13.41 -24.16 18.61
N PRO A 255 -13.97 -23.09 19.22
CA PRO A 255 -14.06 -22.97 20.67
C PRO A 255 -14.83 -24.14 21.31
N VAL A 256 -15.92 -24.57 20.68
CA VAL A 256 -16.76 -25.68 21.17
C VAL A 256 -16.01 -27.00 21.13
N GLN A 257 -15.29 -27.27 20.05
CA GLN A 257 -14.53 -28.51 19.91
C GLN A 257 -13.29 -28.53 20.82
N VAL A 258 -12.59 -27.41 20.97
CA VAL A 258 -11.49 -27.26 21.95
C VAL A 258 -12.00 -27.55 23.35
N GLN A 259 -13.12 -26.95 23.76
CA GLN A 259 -13.68 -27.18 25.10
C GLN A 259 -14.09 -28.64 25.28
N THR A 260 -14.66 -29.27 24.26
CA THR A 260 -15.01 -30.70 24.30
C THR A 260 -13.78 -31.58 24.54
N ILE A 261 -12.65 -31.28 23.89
CA ILE A 261 -11.40 -32.02 24.10
C ILE A 261 -10.85 -31.74 25.51
N ARG A 262 -10.93 -30.50 26.00
CA ARG A 262 -10.52 -30.13 27.36
C ARG A 262 -11.35 -30.84 28.45
N ASP A 263 -12.63 -31.05 28.22
CA ASP A 263 -13.49 -31.84 29.11
C ASP A 263 -13.11 -33.34 29.12
N ARG A 264 -12.76 -33.90 27.95
CA ARG A 264 -12.33 -35.30 27.81
C ARG A 264 -10.96 -35.53 28.44
N LEU A 265 -10.00 -34.70 28.04
CA LEU A 265 -9.07 -34.01 28.92
C LEU A 265 -9.07 -34.46 30.38
N GLU A 266 -9.81 -33.66 31.12
CA GLU A 266 -10.07 -33.75 32.56
C GLU A 266 -10.65 -35.10 32.97
N THR A 267 -11.56 -35.67 32.18
CA THR A 267 -12.21 -36.95 32.51
C THR A 267 -11.22 -38.12 32.47
N LEU A 268 -10.38 -38.20 31.43
CA LEU A 268 -9.33 -39.24 31.31
C LEU A 268 -8.29 -39.12 32.40
N VAL A 269 -7.91 -37.88 32.68
CA VAL A 269 -7.01 -37.48 33.77
C VAL A 269 -7.59 -37.96 35.11
N LYS A 270 -8.88 -37.77 35.40
CA LYS A 270 -9.52 -38.29 36.63
C LYS A 270 -9.56 -39.83 36.68
N LEU A 271 -9.89 -40.48 35.56
CA LEU A 271 -9.91 -41.95 35.46
C LEU A 271 -8.52 -42.55 35.74
N GLN A 272 -7.46 -41.96 35.19
CA GLN A 272 -6.08 -42.40 35.44
C GLN A 272 -5.72 -42.29 36.93
N ALA A 273 -6.11 -41.20 37.59
CA ALA A 273 -5.84 -41.01 39.02
C ALA A 273 -6.58 -42.04 39.90
N LEU A 274 -7.82 -42.40 39.52
CA LEU A 274 -8.58 -43.45 40.20
C LEU A 274 -7.94 -44.83 40.01
N GLU A 275 -7.49 -45.14 38.80
CA GLU A 275 -6.78 -46.40 38.51
C GLU A 275 -5.46 -46.50 39.29
N ASP A 276 -4.66 -45.42 39.31
CA ASP A 276 -3.42 -45.36 40.10
C ASP A 276 -3.69 -45.63 41.60
N ARG A 277 -4.80 -45.10 42.14
CA ARG A 277 -5.22 -45.32 43.54
C ARG A 277 -5.67 -46.76 43.79
N LEU A 278 -6.47 -47.33 42.89
CA LEU A 278 -6.92 -48.72 42.97
C LEU A 278 -5.72 -49.69 42.95
N ASN A 279 -4.76 -49.46 42.05
CA ASN A 279 -3.54 -50.27 41.96
C ASN A 279 -2.70 -50.20 43.24
N GLN A 280 -2.66 -49.06 43.93
CA GLN A 280 -2.00 -48.93 45.24
C GLN A 280 -2.74 -49.71 46.34
N GLN A 281 -4.06 -49.78 46.29
CA GLN A 281 -4.90 -50.47 47.29
C GLN A 281 -5.11 -51.96 46.98
N ALA A 282 -4.75 -52.42 45.79
CA ALA A 282 -4.94 -53.80 45.33
C ALA A 282 -4.26 -54.87 46.19
N THR A 283 -3.23 -54.49 46.96
CA THR A 283 -2.60 -55.38 47.95
C THR A 283 -3.46 -55.66 49.19
N THR A 284 -4.52 -54.86 49.42
CA THR A 284 -5.35 -54.95 50.63
C THR A 284 -6.72 -55.59 50.39
N PHE A 285 -7.29 -55.47 49.17
CA PHE A 285 -8.62 -56.03 48.82
C PHE A 285 -8.69 -56.48 47.35
N PRO A 286 -8.39 -57.75 47.01
CA PRO A 286 -8.28 -58.19 45.61
C PRO A 286 -9.63 -58.27 44.86
N THR A 287 -10.71 -58.67 45.53
CA THR A 287 -11.96 -59.08 44.86
C THR A 287 -12.77 -57.91 44.28
N ASP A 288 -12.65 -56.71 44.86
CA ASP A 288 -13.40 -55.53 44.41
C ASP A 288 -12.66 -54.75 43.31
N VAL A 289 -11.34 -54.94 43.16
CA VAL A 289 -10.48 -54.17 42.24
C VAL A 289 -10.74 -54.51 40.78
N ASP A 290 -11.04 -55.78 40.48
CA ASP A 290 -11.31 -56.22 39.11
C ASP A 290 -12.59 -55.58 38.53
N GLU A 291 -13.62 -55.39 39.36
CA GLU A 291 -14.87 -54.75 38.94
C GLU A 291 -14.67 -53.26 38.60
N TYR A 292 -13.97 -52.51 39.44
CA TYR A 292 -13.72 -51.09 39.19
C TYR A 292 -12.75 -50.87 38.02
N THR A 293 -11.76 -51.74 37.84
CA THR A 293 -10.86 -51.70 36.67
C THR A 293 -11.64 -51.92 35.37
N LEU A 294 -12.61 -52.84 35.37
CA LEU A 294 -13.52 -53.03 34.23
C LEU A 294 -14.36 -51.79 33.96
N LYS A 295 -14.95 -51.17 34.99
CA LYS A 295 -15.72 -49.92 34.87
C LYS A 295 -14.87 -48.75 34.36
N ILE A 296 -13.62 -48.61 34.79
CA ILE A 296 -12.68 -47.59 34.30
C ILE A 296 -12.38 -47.81 32.81
N SER A 297 -12.10 -49.06 32.40
CA SER A 297 -11.88 -49.39 30.98
C SER A 297 -13.11 -49.10 30.11
N GLN A 298 -14.31 -49.28 30.67
CA GLN A 298 -15.57 -48.99 30.00
C GLN A 298 -15.79 -47.48 29.85
N ALA A 299 -15.44 -46.69 30.87
CA ALA A 299 -15.47 -45.22 30.78
C ALA A 299 -14.52 -44.69 29.69
N ARG A 300 -13.29 -45.23 29.60
CA ARG A 300 -12.34 -44.91 28.51
C ARG A 300 -12.91 -45.24 27.13
N ARG A 301 -13.59 -46.38 26.99
CA ARG A 301 -14.28 -46.76 25.74
C ARG A 301 -15.41 -45.80 25.37
N TYR A 302 -16.19 -45.31 26.34
CA TYR A 302 -17.22 -44.30 26.06
C TYR A 302 -16.63 -42.98 25.55
N ILE A 303 -15.47 -42.54 26.09
CA ILE A 303 -14.76 -41.35 25.60
C ILE A 303 -14.28 -41.56 24.16
N ALA A 304 -13.72 -42.73 23.86
CA ALA A 304 -13.31 -43.08 22.49
C ALA A 304 -14.48 -43.09 21.49
N GLN A 305 -15.68 -43.47 21.94
CA GLN A 305 -16.90 -43.47 21.13
C GLN A 305 -17.61 -42.11 21.04
N LYS A 306 -17.01 -41.05 21.61
CA LYS A 306 -17.60 -39.71 21.71
C LYS A 306 -18.89 -39.65 22.56
N GLU A 307 -19.11 -40.63 23.45
CA GLU A 307 -20.26 -40.71 24.36
C GLU A 307 -19.93 -40.08 25.74
N ASP A 308 -19.55 -38.81 25.73
CA ASP A 308 -18.97 -38.12 26.90
C ASP A 308 -19.89 -38.10 28.14
N ALA A 309 -21.21 -38.04 27.92
CA ALA A 309 -22.19 -38.07 29.01
C ALA A 309 -22.18 -39.39 29.78
N LYS A 310 -22.08 -40.54 29.08
CA LYS A 310 -22.04 -41.86 29.71
C LYS A 310 -20.71 -42.08 30.44
N ALA A 311 -19.62 -41.56 29.89
CA ALA A 311 -18.31 -41.59 30.56
C ALA A 311 -18.32 -40.80 31.88
N LYS A 312 -18.90 -39.59 31.89
CA LYS A 312 -19.04 -38.77 33.10
C LYS A 312 -19.96 -39.45 34.14
N GLU A 313 -21.11 -39.98 33.72
CA GLU A 313 -22.02 -40.72 34.61
C GLU A 313 -21.33 -41.93 35.27
N LEU A 314 -20.56 -42.69 34.49
CA LEU A 314 -19.84 -43.85 35.00
C LEU A 314 -18.69 -43.45 35.94
N LEU A 315 -17.99 -42.35 35.64
CA LEU A 315 -16.98 -41.78 36.53
C LEU A 315 -17.58 -41.36 37.88
N GLU A 316 -18.73 -40.67 37.87
CA GLU A 316 -19.43 -40.27 39.10
C GLU A 316 -19.84 -41.48 39.94
N LYS A 317 -20.36 -42.54 39.31
CA LYS A 317 -20.69 -43.80 39.99
C LYS A 317 -19.45 -44.44 40.63
N ILE A 318 -18.34 -44.57 39.88
CA ILE A 318 -17.08 -45.13 40.40
C ILE A 318 -16.59 -44.31 41.60
N SER A 319 -16.61 -42.97 41.50
CA SER A 319 -16.17 -42.10 42.60
C SER A 319 -17.04 -42.22 43.84
N SER A 320 -18.37 -42.24 43.68
CA SER A 320 -19.32 -42.38 44.79
C SER A 320 -19.19 -43.74 45.49
N ASP A 321 -19.03 -44.81 44.72
CA ASP A 321 -18.84 -46.16 45.26
C ASP A 321 -17.50 -46.26 46.02
N LEU A 322 -16.42 -45.69 45.49
CA LEU A 322 -15.11 -45.66 46.14
C LEU A 322 -15.07 -44.79 47.39
N ASP A 323 -15.78 -43.66 47.43
CA ASP A 323 -15.87 -42.82 48.63
C ASP A 323 -16.65 -43.54 49.76
N ARG A 324 -17.68 -44.32 49.41
CA ARG A 324 -18.43 -45.14 50.38
C ARG A 324 -17.60 -46.29 50.94
N VAL A 325 -16.74 -46.89 50.12
CA VAL A 325 -15.79 -47.93 50.56
C VAL A 325 -14.62 -47.32 51.36
N GLY A 326 -14.11 -46.17 50.93
CA GLY A 326 -12.99 -45.43 51.52
C GLY A 326 -13.30 -44.72 52.84
N GLY A 327 -14.57 -44.43 53.13
CA GLY A 327 -15.03 -43.84 54.41
C GLY A 327 -14.69 -44.65 55.68
N ARG A 328 -14.09 -45.84 55.55
CA ARG A 328 -13.56 -46.65 56.67
C ARG A 328 -12.06 -46.53 56.90
N THR A 329 -11.30 -45.87 56.02
CA THR A 329 -9.86 -45.63 56.16
C THR A 329 -9.53 -44.25 55.61
N GLY A 330 -9.29 -43.30 56.52
CA GLY A 330 -9.05 -41.89 56.18
C GLY A 330 -7.93 -41.70 55.16
N GLY A 331 -8.20 -40.91 54.12
CA GLY A 331 -7.23 -40.57 53.09
C GLY A 331 -7.84 -39.77 51.94
N ASP A 332 -8.12 -38.49 52.17
CA ASP A 332 -8.62 -37.51 51.19
C ASP A 332 -7.48 -36.83 50.39
N SER A 333 -6.25 -37.37 50.44
CA SER A 333 -5.04 -36.65 50.00
C SER A 333 -4.74 -36.75 48.50
N GLY A 334 -5.19 -37.81 47.81
CA GLY A 334 -4.84 -38.06 46.41
C GLY A 334 -5.61 -37.19 45.40
N ILE A 335 -6.93 -37.02 45.62
CA ILE A 335 -7.79 -36.21 44.74
C ILE A 335 -7.51 -34.72 44.91
N GLU A 336 -7.19 -34.27 46.13
CA GLU A 336 -6.77 -32.89 46.45
C GLU A 336 -5.38 -32.54 45.88
N ALA A 337 -4.38 -33.44 46.01
CA ALA A 337 -3.07 -33.25 45.41
C ALA A 337 -3.15 -33.20 43.88
N TYR A 338 -4.06 -34.00 43.30
CA TYR A 338 -4.30 -34.01 41.86
C TYR A 338 -5.07 -32.79 41.36
N LYS A 339 -6.13 -32.38 42.08
CA LYS A 339 -6.83 -31.11 41.86
C LYS A 339 -5.85 -29.96 41.88
N ARG A 340 -4.87 -29.91 42.81
CA ARG A 340 -3.82 -28.88 42.80
C ARG A 340 -2.91 -28.94 41.57
N SER A 341 -2.55 -30.13 41.09
CA SER A 341 -1.74 -30.25 39.87
C SER A 341 -2.50 -29.81 38.61
N LEU A 342 -3.79 -30.16 38.50
CA LEU A 342 -4.67 -29.65 37.45
C LEU A 342 -4.90 -28.15 37.59
N GLU A 343 -5.12 -27.67 38.80
CA GLU A 343 -5.36 -26.26 39.08
C GLU A 343 -4.10 -25.43 38.89
N GLU A 344 -2.88 -25.97 39.05
CA GLU A 344 -1.63 -25.33 38.62
C GLU A 344 -1.49 -25.29 37.09
N ILE A 345 -1.88 -26.36 36.38
CA ILE A 345 -1.93 -26.41 34.90
C ILE A 345 -2.99 -25.42 34.36
N PHE A 346 -4.12 -25.24 35.04
CA PHE A 346 -5.21 -24.34 34.64
C PHE A 346 -5.07 -22.90 35.18
N LYS A 347 -4.43 -22.65 36.34
CA LYS A 347 -4.23 -21.29 36.92
C LYS A 347 -3.21 -20.45 36.18
N VAL A 348 -2.30 -21.05 35.41
CA VAL A 348 -1.44 -20.31 34.47
C VAL A 348 -2.27 -19.75 33.29
N THR A 349 -3.49 -20.26 33.09
CA THR A 349 -4.29 -20.06 31.87
C THR A 349 -5.49 -19.10 32.07
N ASP A 350 -5.94 -18.84 33.31
CA ASP A 350 -7.21 -18.14 33.56
C ASP A 350 -7.13 -16.60 33.66
N ARG A 351 -6.06 -15.96 33.16
CA ARG A 351 -5.89 -14.49 33.19
C ARG A 351 -6.27 -13.74 31.91
N MET A 352 -6.86 -14.37 30.88
CA MET A 352 -7.10 -13.68 29.59
C MET A 352 -8.49 -13.83 28.93
N ASN A 353 -9.51 -14.35 29.60
CA ASN A 353 -10.84 -14.51 28.97
C ASN A 353 -11.96 -13.78 29.72
N GLN A 354 -12.31 -12.57 29.27
CA GLN A 354 -13.67 -12.04 29.41
C GLN A 354 -14.34 -12.03 28.03
N PRO A 355 -15.49 -12.69 27.86
CA PRO A 355 -16.26 -12.63 26.62
C PRO A 355 -17.15 -11.37 26.59
N ILE A 356 -16.97 -10.52 25.56
CA ILE A 356 -17.97 -9.52 25.17
C ILE A 356 -19.02 -10.23 24.30
N LYS A 357 -20.26 -10.31 24.79
CA LYS A 357 -21.43 -10.78 24.03
C LYS A 357 -22.06 -9.59 23.30
N GLU A 358 -22.10 -9.63 21.98
CA GLU A 358 -23.08 -8.88 21.17
C GLU A 358 -23.98 -9.86 20.41
N ASN A 359 -25.28 -9.74 20.65
CA ASN A 359 -26.31 -10.51 19.96
C ASN A 359 -26.67 -9.79 18.65
N ILE A 360 -26.54 -10.46 17.51
CA ILE A 360 -27.01 -9.96 16.22
C ILE A 360 -28.21 -10.79 15.77
N THR A 361 -29.38 -10.16 15.71
CA THR A 361 -30.61 -10.69 15.10
C THR A 361 -30.56 -10.61 13.57
N PRO A 362 -31.17 -11.55 12.82
CA PRO A 362 -31.13 -11.57 11.35
C PRO A 362 -31.94 -10.40 10.75
N SER A 363 -31.30 -9.65 9.85
CA SER A 363 -31.87 -8.42 9.26
C SER A 363 -32.73 -8.68 8.02
N LEU A 364 -33.64 -7.72 7.76
CA LEU A 364 -34.58 -7.64 6.62
C LEU A 364 -33.96 -7.79 5.22
N LEU A 365 -32.63 -7.75 5.12
CA LEU A 365 -31.86 -7.85 3.89
C LEU A 365 -31.94 -9.26 3.25
N ALA A 366 -32.14 -10.30 4.08
CA ALA A 366 -32.36 -11.67 3.62
C ALA A 366 -33.67 -11.81 2.82
N LYS A 367 -34.72 -11.06 3.17
CA LYS A 367 -36.00 -11.07 2.47
C LYS A 367 -35.94 -10.31 1.13
N PHE A 368 -35.12 -9.26 1.04
CA PHE A 368 -34.93 -8.50 -0.19
C PHE A 368 -34.05 -9.25 -1.20
N GLN A 369 -33.05 -10.02 -0.72
CA GLN A 369 -32.32 -10.98 -1.55
C GLN A 369 -33.27 -12.01 -2.19
N GLN A 370 -34.26 -12.50 -1.43
CA GLN A 370 -35.25 -13.46 -1.94
C GLN A 370 -36.17 -12.87 -3.03
N PHE A 371 -36.45 -11.56 -2.98
CA PHE A 371 -37.23 -10.87 -4.01
C PHE A 371 -36.44 -10.68 -5.32
N LEU A 372 -35.15 -10.36 -5.24
CA LEU A 372 -34.26 -10.24 -6.42
C LEU A 372 -33.94 -11.60 -7.07
N ILE A 373 -33.94 -12.68 -6.29
CA ILE A 373 -33.81 -14.05 -6.77
C ILE A 373 -35.06 -14.45 -7.58
N ASN A 374 -36.27 -14.08 -7.14
CA ASN A 374 -37.51 -14.33 -7.88
C ASN A 374 -37.62 -13.53 -9.20
N LEU A 375 -36.98 -12.37 -9.31
CA LEU A 375 -37.05 -11.53 -10.52
C LEU A 375 -36.15 -12.00 -11.66
N SER A 376 -35.18 -12.89 -11.40
CA SER A 376 -34.12 -13.22 -12.36
C SER A 376 -34.16 -14.63 -12.94
N GLY A 377 -35.18 -15.44 -12.62
CA GLY A 377 -35.65 -16.59 -13.44
C GLY A 377 -34.62 -17.64 -13.89
N VAL A 378 -33.45 -17.74 -13.26
CA VAL A 378 -32.37 -18.67 -13.65
C VAL A 378 -31.89 -19.43 -12.41
N SER A 379 -31.87 -20.76 -12.52
CA SER A 379 -31.81 -21.74 -11.42
C SER A 379 -30.55 -21.70 -10.54
N ASP A 380 -30.74 -21.95 -9.24
CA ASP A 380 -29.79 -21.70 -8.15
C ASP A 380 -28.47 -22.48 -8.21
N ARG A 381 -28.44 -23.66 -8.84
CA ARG A 381 -27.24 -24.54 -8.82
C ARG A 381 -26.15 -24.09 -9.80
N VAL A 382 -26.52 -23.56 -10.97
CA VAL A 382 -25.53 -23.06 -11.96
C VAL A 382 -24.99 -21.69 -11.55
N ARG A 383 -25.79 -20.92 -10.80
CA ARG A 383 -25.46 -19.56 -10.38
C ARG A 383 -24.52 -19.52 -9.17
N ALA A 384 -24.63 -20.44 -8.20
CA ALA A 384 -23.76 -20.46 -7.03
C ALA A 384 -22.29 -20.77 -7.41
N GLU A 385 -22.09 -21.71 -8.34
CA GLU A 385 -20.77 -22.15 -8.77
C GLU A 385 -20.12 -21.13 -9.72
N ALA A 386 -20.88 -20.60 -10.70
CA ALA A 386 -20.40 -19.58 -11.63
C ALA A 386 -20.16 -18.20 -10.96
N THR A 387 -21.00 -17.80 -9.99
CA THR A 387 -20.82 -16.53 -9.27
C THR A 387 -19.58 -16.55 -8.38
N PHE A 388 -19.31 -17.70 -7.74
CA PHE A 388 -18.14 -17.84 -6.87
C PHE A 388 -16.83 -17.88 -7.68
N TRP A 389 -16.80 -18.61 -8.80
CA TRP A 389 -15.58 -18.81 -9.59
C TRP A 389 -15.30 -17.74 -10.66
N VAL A 390 -16.31 -17.07 -11.20
CA VAL A 390 -16.13 -16.13 -12.32
C VAL A 390 -16.45 -14.71 -11.92
N VAL A 391 -17.62 -14.48 -11.31
CA VAL A 391 -18.11 -13.11 -11.05
C VAL A 391 -17.28 -12.41 -9.98
N ARG A 392 -16.96 -13.07 -8.87
CA ARG A 392 -16.13 -12.49 -7.80
C ARG A 392 -14.71 -12.10 -8.26
N PRO A 393 -13.92 -13.00 -8.89
CA PRO A 393 -12.59 -12.61 -9.36
C PRO A 393 -12.66 -11.56 -10.47
N LEU A 394 -13.62 -11.65 -11.39
CA LEU A 394 -13.78 -10.65 -12.44
C LEU A 394 -14.11 -9.26 -11.89
N LEU A 395 -15.07 -9.13 -10.96
CA LEU A 395 -15.36 -7.86 -10.30
C LEU A 395 -14.16 -7.34 -9.51
N SER A 396 -13.42 -8.23 -8.84
CA SER A 396 -12.22 -7.83 -8.11
C SER A 396 -11.12 -7.31 -9.06
N LEU A 397 -11.04 -7.87 -10.27
CA LEU A 397 -10.08 -7.48 -11.30
C LEU A 397 -10.49 -6.16 -11.95
N ILE A 398 -11.77 -5.99 -12.30
CA ILE A 398 -12.32 -4.72 -12.80
C ILE A 398 -12.08 -3.61 -11.78
N LEU A 399 -12.38 -3.85 -10.49
CA LEU A 399 -12.15 -2.88 -9.43
C LEU A 399 -10.65 -2.54 -9.31
N LEU A 400 -9.78 -3.55 -9.37
CA LEU A 400 -8.33 -3.33 -9.31
C LEU A 400 -7.86 -2.45 -10.47
N VAL A 401 -8.31 -2.76 -11.69
CA VAL A 401 -7.95 -2.01 -12.90
C VAL A 401 -8.51 -0.59 -12.81
N GLY A 402 -9.75 -0.42 -12.36
CA GLY A 402 -10.39 0.88 -12.18
C GLY A 402 -9.68 1.77 -11.16
N LEU A 403 -9.36 1.23 -9.98
CA LEU A 403 -8.59 1.96 -8.95
C LEU A 403 -7.20 2.33 -9.45
N SER A 404 -6.58 1.44 -10.23
CA SER A 404 -5.27 1.68 -10.80
C SER A 404 -5.27 2.75 -11.87
N ALA A 405 -6.27 2.70 -12.77
CA ALA A 405 -6.47 3.72 -13.80
C ALA A 405 -6.76 5.09 -13.18
N ALA A 406 -7.61 5.16 -12.16
CA ALA A 406 -7.91 6.40 -11.45
C ALA A 406 -6.64 6.99 -10.78
N GLY A 407 -5.83 6.15 -10.15
CA GLY A 407 -4.59 6.59 -9.52
C GLY A 407 -3.53 7.05 -10.50
N ILE A 408 -3.37 6.37 -11.63
CA ILE A 408 -2.47 6.83 -12.71
C ILE A 408 -2.96 8.15 -13.29
N SER A 409 -4.26 8.31 -13.55
CA SER A 409 -4.80 9.56 -14.08
C SER A 409 -4.50 10.73 -13.14
N SER A 410 -4.83 10.57 -11.86
CA SER A 410 -4.68 11.64 -10.88
C SER A 410 -3.23 11.93 -10.53
N LEU A 411 -2.43 10.91 -10.17
CA LEU A 411 -1.08 11.12 -9.62
C LEU A 411 0.00 11.24 -10.68
N TYR A 412 -0.15 10.57 -11.82
CA TYR A 412 0.88 10.52 -12.86
C TYR A 412 0.56 11.40 -14.08
N ILE A 413 -0.67 11.37 -14.59
CA ILE A 413 -1.04 12.13 -15.79
C ILE A 413 -1.26 13.62 -15.46
N GLU A 414 -2.16 13.89 -14.53
CA GLU A 414 -2.61 15.24 -14.18
C GLU A 414 -1.60 15.97 -13.28
N ASN A 415 -1.25 15.37 -12.14
CA ASN A 415 -0.35 16.00 -11.16
C ASN A 415 1.13 15.65 -11.39
N GLY A 416 1.42 14.57 -12.12
CA GLY A 416 2.76 14.00 -12.29
C GLY A 416 3.58 14.60 -13.44
N THR A 417 3.50 15.93 -13.67
CA THR A 417 4.24 16.56 -14.79
C THR A 417 5.76 16.43 -14.69
N THR A 418 6.26 16.21 -13.48
CA THR A 418 7.66 15.97 -13.13
C THR A 418 7.85 14.67 -12.35
N PHE A 419 6.95 13.69 -12.56
CA PHE A 419 6.99 12.44 -11.80
C PHE A 419 8.35 11.77 -11.94
N GLY A 420 8.95 11.39 -10.81
CA GLY A 420 10.30 10.81 -10.74
C GLY A 420 11.37 11.81 -10.30
N ALA A 421 11.08 13.12 -10.31
CA ALA A 421 12.01 14.14 -9.80
C ALA A 421 12.17 14.05 -8.28
N ARG A 422 11.15 13.55 -7.57
CA ARG A 422 11.17 13.31 -6.12
C ARG A 422 10.84 11.85 -5.86
N PRO A 423 11.76 10.91 -6.16
CA PRO A 423 11.43 9.49 -6.27
C PRO A 423 10.74 8.95 -5.02
N PHE A 424 11.25 9.26 -3.82
CA PHE A 424 10.63 8.79 -2.59
C PHE A 424 9.19 9.28 -2.42
N ALA A 425 8.93 10.57 -2.59
CA ALA A 425 7.59 11.14 -2.40
C ALA A 425 6.61 10.67 -3.48
N ASP A 426 7.07 10.63 -4.73
CA ASP A 426 6.26 10.26 -5.90
C ASP A 426 5.81 8.79 -5.81
N TYR A 427 6.73 7.86 -5.53
CA TYR A 427 6.40 6.44 -5.40
C TYR A 427 5.65 6.12 -4.11
N LEU A 428 6.00 6.75 -2.98
CA LEU A 428 5.25 6.59 -1.73
C LEU A 428 3.80 7.08 -1.91
N GLY A 429 3.59 8.18 -2.64
CA GLY A 429 2.26 8.68 -2.98
C GLY A 429 1.41 7.65 -3.73
N LEU A 430 1.99 6.91 -4.68
CA LEU A 430 1.30 5.83 -5.38
C LEU A 430 0.93 4.66 -4.46
N ILE A 431 1.84 4.26 -3.57
CA ILE A 431 1.58 3.19 -2.60
C ILE A 431 0.45 3.61 -1.65
N LEU A 432 0.54 4.82 -1.09
CA LEU A 432 -0.47 5.36 -0.19
C LEU A 432 -1.83 5.47 -0.88
N TRP A 433 -1.86 5.89 -2.14
CA TRP A 433 -3.09 5.88 -2.92
C TRP A 433 -3.68 4.49 -3.06
N GLY A 434 -2.86 3.49 -3.43
CA GLY A 434 -3.30 2.10 -3.55
C GLY A 434 -3.91 1.57 -2.24
N LEU A 435 -3.29 1.89 -1.10
CA LEU A 435 -3.80 1.54 0.22
C LEU A 435 -5.11 2.28 0.55
N SER A 436 -5.16 3.60 0.33
CA SER A 436 -6.33 4.42 0.68
C SER A 436 -7.52 4.16 -0.23
N ALA A 437 -7.30 3.96 -1.53
CA ALA A 437 -8.34 3.78 -2.52
C ALA A 437 -9.06 2.44 -2.30
N ASP A 438 -8.34 1.43 -1.84
CA ASP A 438 -8.92 0.16 -1.42
C ASP A 438 -9.75 0.30 -0.13
N VAL A 439 -9.28 1.04 0.88
CA VAL A 439 -10.08 1.37 2.08
C VAL A 439 -11.35 2.16 1.72
N ALA A 440 -11.23 3.17 0.85
CA ALA A 440 -12.35 4.01 0.41
C ALA A 440 -13.37 3.23 -0.43
N SER A 441 -12.91 2.40 -1.36
CA SER A 441 -13.77 1.51 -2.15
C SER A 441 -14.63 0.61 -1.26
N ARG A 442 -14.11 0.19 -0.11
CA ARG A 442 -14.82 -0.65 0.85
C ARG A 442 -15.83 0.13 1.68
N SER A 443 -15.50 1.37 2.04
CA SER A 443 -16.43 2.25 2.75
C SER A 443 -17.65 2.55 1.88
N LEU A 444 -17.45 2.72 0.57
CA LEU A 444 -18.54 2.88 -0.39
C LEU A 444 -19.40 1.62 -0.53
N SER A 445 -18.78 0.43 -0.55
CA SER A 445 -19.52 -0.85 -0.61
C SER A 445 -20.27 -1.18 0.69
N ASN A 446 -19.85 -0.60 1.81
CA ASN A 446 -20.43 -0.82 3.14
C ASN A 446 -21.41 0.29 3.56
N LEU A 447 -21.71 1.27 2.69
CA LEU A 447 -22.76 2.25 2.98
C LEU A 447 -24.12 1.54 3.02
N PRO A 448 -24.83 1.54 4.17
CA PRO A 448 -26.24 1.23 4.18
C PRO A 448 -26.92 2.30 3.33
N GLY A 449 -27.62 1.88 2.27
CA GLY A 449 -28.26 2.77 1.31
C GLY A 449 -28.86 3.99 1.97
N ALA A 450 -28.38 5.17 1.57
CA ALA A 450 -28.90 6.45 2.00
C ALA A 450 -30.42 6.46 1.80
N LYS A 451 -31.14 6.64 2.90
CA LYS A 451 -32.57 6.89 2.90
C LYS A 451 -32.84 8.07 1.96
N GLN A 452 -33.62 7.82 0.92
CA GLN A 452 -34.57 8.79 0.39
C GLN A 452 -35.96 8.21 0.59
#